data_AF-W2GUA0-F1
#
_entry.id   AF-W2GUA0-F1
#
_cell.length_a   1.000
_cell.length_b   1.000
_cell.length_c   1.000
_cell.angle_alpha   90.00
_cell.angle_beta   90.00
_cell.angle_gamma   90.00
#
_symmetry.space_group_name_H-M   'P 1'
#
loop_
_entity.id
_entity.type
_entity.pdbx_description
1 polymer ?
#
loop_
_entity_poly.entity_id
_entity_poly.type
_entity_poly.pdbx_seq_one_letter_code
_entity_poly.pdbx_strand_id
1 'polypeptide(L)'
;MSKYQRMRADYRLQNDKAVVVQKIARCNLVRRRDLLHSFGDMGPKELDTNIAEMEKAIEDAAKQLEVLQEACKNVKEDLNELEPEELDERIHAMETTIAEAMAARDFGKCGDLQVSLDALVSARKKKQIPEELDAEIEKLNEKLHNLMKKKQFDKCAQLHKDIDVLKRKRA
;
A
#
# COMPACT_ATOMS: atom_id res chain seq x y z
N MET A 1 10.52 66.99 33.30
CA MET A 1 9.62 65.85 33.02
C MET A 1 9.83 64.75 34.06
N SER A 2 8.80 64.44 34.85
CA SER A 2 8.84 63.38 35.87
C SER A 2 9.09 61.99 35.24
N LYS A 3 9.72 61.08 35.99
CA LYS A 3 9.99 59.68 35.56
C LYS A 3 8.72 58.99 35.02
N TYR A 4 7.58 59.25 35.66
CA TYR A 4 6.28 58.71 35.26
C TYR A 4 5.78 59.24 33.89
N GLN A 5 6.03 60.53 33.61
CA GLN A 5 5.63 61.15 32.34
C GLN A 5 6.44 60.59 31.16
N ARG A 6 7.74 60.31 31.37
CA ARG A 6 8.59 59.65 30.37
C ARG A 6 8.12 58.23 30.08
N MET A 7 7.88 57.43 31.12
CA MET A 7 7.36 56.07 30.97
C MET A 7 6.04 56.04 30.19
N ARG A 8 5.10 56.95 30.47
CA ARG A 8 3.84 57.05 29.70
C ARG A 8 4.03 57.49 28.26
N ALA A 9 5.05 58.31 27.96
CA ALA A 9 5.35 58.72 26.59
C ALA A 9 5.95 57.54 25.80
N ASP A 10 6.87 56.79 26.42
CA ASP A 10 7.50 55.62 25.80
C ASP A 10 6.49 54.52 25.51
N TYR A 11 5.57 54.23 26.45
CA TYR A 11 4.48 53.27 26.23
C TYR A 11 3.55 53.66 25.08
N ARG A 12 3.23 54.96 24.95
CA ARG A 12 2.40 55.44 23.83
C ARG A 12 3.11 55.25 22.50
N LEU A 13 4.39 55.63 22.44
CA LEU A 13 5.19 55.46 21.23
C LEU A 13 5.33 53.98 20.83
N GLN A 14 5.50 53.08 21.79
CA GLN A 14 5.54 51.63 21.53
C GLN A 14 4.19 51.10 21.02
N ASN A 15 3.09 51.57 21.60
CA ASN A 15 1.75 51.17 21.16
C ASN A 15 1.46 51.65 19.73
N ASP A 16 1.80 52.90 19.41
CA ASP A 16 1.64 53.45 18.06
C ASP A 16 2.44 52.64 17.03
N LYS A 17 3.68 52.24 17.36
CA LYS A 17 4.49 51.37 16.51
C LYS A 17 3.88 49.96 16.35
N ALA A 18 3.36 49.38 17.43
CA ALA A 18 2.73 48.06 17.39
C ALA A 18 1.47 48.05 16.48
N VAL A 19 0.65 49.11 16.54
CA VAL A 19 -0.53 49.26 15.68
C VAL A 19 -0.16 49.30 14.20
N VAL A 20 0.94 49.97 13.83
CA VAL A 20 1.43 50.01 12.44
C VAL A 20 1.84 48.61 11.96
N VAL A 21 2.61 47.89 12.77
CA VAL A 21 3.04 46.51 12.44
C VAL A 21 1.84 45.58 12.30
N GLN A 22 0.86 45.66 13.21
CA GLN A 22 -0.37 44.88 13.14
C GLN A 22 -1.17 45.16 11.85
N LYS A 23 -1.27 46.42 11.42
CA LYS A 23 -1.93 46.78 10.14
C LYS A 23 -1.23 46.15 8.95
N ILE A 24 0.11 46.20 8.90
CA ILE A 24 0.90 45.61 7.81
C ILE A 24 0.73 44.08 7.78
N ALA A 25 0.82 43.42 8.94
CA ALA A 25 0.61 41.99 9.06
C ALA A 25 -0.79 41.56 8.62
N ARG A 26 -1.83 42.30 9.03
CA ARG A 26 -3.21 42.04 8.62
C ARG A 26 -3.40 42.21 7.11
N CYS A 27 -2.81 43.25 6.52
CA CYS A 27 -2.89 43.50 5.08
C CYS A 27 -2.18 42.39 4.27
N ASN A 28 -1.02 41.91 4.73
CA ASN A 28 -0.33 40.77 4.13
C ASN A 28 -1.10 39.46 4.25
N LEU A 29 -1.73 39.20 5.41
CA LEU A 29 -2.56 38.00 5.59
C LEU A 29 -3.79 38.02 4.69
N VAL A 30 -4.42 39.17 4.49
CA VAL A 30 -5.56 39.33 3.55
C VAL A 30 -5.10 39.09 2.11
N ARG A 31 -3.99 39.71 1.67
CA ARG A 31 -3.45 39.52 0.31
C ARG A 31 -3.00 38.09 0.01
N ARG A 32 -2.47 37.37 1.01
CA ARG A 32 -2.15 35.94 0.88
C ARG A 32 -3.37 35.02 0.89
N ARG A 33 -4.55 35.52 1.28
CA ARG A 33 -5.82 34.79 1.33
C ARG A 33 -6.68 34.92 0.08
N ASP A 34 -6.26 35.70 -0.90
CA ASP A 34 -6.88 35.70 -2.21
C ASP A 34 -6.49 34.41 -2.94
N LEU A 35 -7.22 33.34 -2.62
CA LEU A 35 -7.13 32.01 -3.25
C LEU A 35 -7.46 32.04 -4.76
N LEU A 36 -7.94 33.18 -5.27
CA LEU A 36 -8.28 33.40 -6.66
C LEU A 36 -7.14 34.01 -7.50
N HIS A 37 -5.93 34.22 -6.96
CA HIS A 37 -4.83 34.85 -7.73
C HIS A 37 -4.48 34.12 -9.04
N SER A 38 -4.68 32.79 -9.12
CA SER A 38 -4.51 32.02 -10.36
C SER A 38 -5.62 32.22 -11.40
N PHE A 39 -6.72 32.86 -11.00
CA PHE A 39 -7.92 33.11 -11.81
C PHE A 39 -8.32 34.59 -11.87
N GLY A 40 -7.49 35.47 -11.31
CA GLY A 40 -7.83 36.89 -11.08
C GLY A 40 -8.05 37.70 -12.36
N ASP A 41 -7.46 37.26 -13.47
CA ASP A 41 -7.58 37.91 -14.78
C ASP A 41 -8.67 37.28 -15.67
N MET A 42 -9.30 36.18 -15.23
CA MET A 42 -10.32 35.47 -16.02
C MET A 42 -11.73 35.93 -15.66
N GLY A 43 -12.52 36.24 -16.69
CA GLY A 43 -13.94 36.58 -16.51
C GLY A 43 -14.79 35.37 -16.11
N PRO A 44 -15.99 35.56 -15.54
CA PRO A 44 -16.87 34.45 -15.15
C PRO A 44 -17.13 33.43 -16.28
N LYS A 45 -17.30 33.93 -17.51
CA LYS A 45 -17.52 33.07 -18.69
C LYS A 45 -16.30 32.22 -19.06
N GLU A 46 -15.09 32.75 -18.86
CA GLU A 46 -13.84 32.04 -19.15
C GLU A 46 -13.58 30.97 -18.09
N LEU A 47 -13.97 31.24 -16.85
CA LEU A 47 -13.97 30.26 -15.78
C LEU A 47 -14.97 29.14 -16.05
N ASP A 48 -16.19 29.48 -16.47
CA ASP A 48 -17.20 28.48 -16.84
C ASP A 48 -16.73 27.60 -18.01
N THR A 49 -16.06 28.16 -19.02
CA THR A 49 -15.49 27.37 -20.12
C THR A 49 -14.37 26.45 -19.65
N ASN A 50 -13.46 26.93 -18.79
CA ASN A 50 -12.38 26.10 -18.26
C ASN A 50 -12.89 24.98 -17.35
N ILE A 51 -13.93 25.26 -16.55
CA ILE A 51 -14.59 24.25 -15.73
C ILE A 51 -15.22 23.18 -16.65
N ALA A 52 -15.96 23.59 -17.69
CA ALA A 52 -16.57 22.64 -18.62
C ALA A 52 -15.53 21.79 -19.38
N GLU A 53 -14.39 22.37 -19.76
CA GLU A 53 -13.28 21.63 -20.38
C GLU A 53 -12.65 20.62 -19.41
N MET A 54 -12.43 21.02 -18.16
CA MET A 54 -11.91 20.11 -17.11
C MET A 54 -12.90 19.00 -16.78
N GLU A 55 -14.18 19.30 -16.67
CA GLU A 55 -15.24 18.31 -16.42
C GLU A 55 -15.29 17.26 -17.54
N LYS A 56 -15.21 17.70 -18.79
CA LYS A 56 -15.15 16.80 -19.95
C LYS A 56 -13.89 15.94 -19.94
N ALA A 57 -12.72 16.50 -19.62
CA ALA A 57 -11.49 15.74 -19.52
C ALA A 57 -11.54 14.68 -18.41
N ILE A 58 -12.16 15.00 -17.27
CA ILE A 58 -12.38 14.04 -16.18
C ILE A 58 -13.32 12.92 -16.64
N GLU A 59 -14.40 13.26 -17.34
CA GLU A 59 -15.36 12.27 -17.85
C GLU A 59 -14.71 11.31 -18.86
N ASP A 60 -13.91 11.83 -19.79
CA ASP A 60 -13.20 11.02 -20.79
C ASP A 60 -12.15 10.12 -20.13
N ALA A 61 -11.41 10.63 -19.14
CA ALA A 61 -10.45 9.85 -18.36
C ALA A 61 -11.14 8.73 -17.56
N ALA A 62 -12.31 9.00 -16.97
CA ALA A 62 -13.09 7.99 -16.25
C ALA A 62 -13.55 6.85 -17.16
N LYS A 63 -14.02 7.16 -18.39
CA LYS A 63 -14.37 6.15 -19.40
C LYS A 63 -13.17 5.30 -19.81
N GLN A 64 -12.00 5.92 -19.99
CA GLN A 64 -10.77 5.19 -20.32
C GLN A 64 -10.36 4.25 -19.16
N LEU A 65 -10.48 4.70 -17.92
CA LEU A 65 -10.22 3.86 -16.75
C LEU A 65 -11.17 2.67 -16.68
N GLU A 66 -12.46 2.86 -16.97
CA GLU A 66 -13.44 1.78 -17.00
C GLU A 66 -13.09 0.72 -18.07
N VAL A 67 -12.75 1.17 -19.29
CA VAL A 67 -12.30 0.27 -20.38
C VAL A 67 -11.02 -0.48 -20.00
N LEU A 68 -10.05 0.19 -19.38
CA LEU A 68 -8.80 -0.45 -18.93
C LEU A 68 -9.07 -1.45 -17.80
N GLN A 69 -9.97 -1.15 -16.87
CA GLN A 69 -10.36 -2.08 -15.80
C GLN A 69 -11.08 -3.31 -16.36
N GLU A 70 -11.96 -3.15 -17.36
CA GLU A 70 -12.59 -4.27 -18.05
C GLU A 70 -11.58 -5.11 -18.84
N ALA A 71 -10.59 -4.47 -19.46
CA ALA A 71 -9.48 -5.17 -20.09
C ALA A 71 -8.67 -5.97 -19.04
N CYS A 72 -8.34 -5.37 -17.89
CA CYS A 72 -7.62 -6.02 -16.80
C CYS A 72 -8.39 -7.20 -16.18
N LYS A 73 -9.73 -7.13 -16.07
CA LYS A 73 -10.55 -8.28 -15.62
C LYS A 73 -10.36 -9.54 -16.46
N ASN A 74 -10.00 -9.37 -17.74
CA ASN A 74 -9.82 -10.46 -18.69
C ASN A 74 -8.34 -10.86 -18.88
N VAL A 75 -7.40 -10.07 -18.37
CA VAL A 75 -5.98 -10.44 -18.31
C VAL A 75 -5.76 -11.28 -17.06
N LYS A 76 -5.57 -12.58 -17.23
CA LYS A 76 -5.03 -13.42 -16.16
C LYS A 76 -3.63 -12.91 -15.87
N GLU A 77 -3.42 -12.29 -14.71
CA GLU A 77 -2.08 -11.95 -14.22
C GLU A 77 -1.20 -13.20 -14.32
N ASP A 78 -0.11 -13.13 -15.07
CA ASP A 78 0.87 -14.21 -15.12
C ASP A 78 1.60 -14.22 -13.77
N LEU A 79 1.13 -15.08 -12.85
CA LEU A 79 1.72 -15.27 -11.52
C LEU A 79 3.24 -15.58 -11.54
N ASN A 80 3.80 -15.90 -12.70
CA ASN A 80 5.22 -16.13 -12.92
C ASN A 80 6.05 -14.83 -13.01
N GLU A 81 5.45 -13.66 -13.15
CA GLU A 81 6.18 -12.38 -13.19
C GLU A 81 6.36 -11.76 -11.79
N LEU A 82 5.52 -12.13 -10.82
CA LEU A 82 5.55 -11.60 -9.44
C LEU A 82 6.82 -12.03 -8.68
N GLU A 83 7.45 -11.13 -7.96
CA GLU A 83 8.59 -11.48 -7.11
C GLU A 83 8.16 -12.42 -5.97
N PRO A 84 9.07 -13.25 -5.42
CA PRO A 84 8.74 -14.15 -4.31
C PRO A 84 8.13 -13.41 -3.10
N GLU A 85 8.60 -12.18 -2.82
CA GLU A 85 8.10 -11.30 -1.76
C GLU A 85 6.67 -10.80 -2.04
N GLU A 86 6.35 -10.46 -3.29
CA GLU A 86 4.99 -10.03 -3.66
C GLU A 86 4.00 -11.21 -3.60
N LEU A 87 4.45 -12.42 -3.95
CA LEU A 87 3.66 -13.64 -3.76
C LEU A 87 3.41 -13.92 -2.27
N ASP A 88 4.40 -13.68 -1.42
CA ASP A 88 4.32 -13.76 0.05
C ASP A 88 3.22 -12.85 0.62
N GLU A 89 3.28 -11.57 0.28
CA GLU A 89 2.32 -10.57 0.74
C GLU A 89 0.90 -10.90 0.27
N ARG A 90 0.76 -11.33 -1.00
CA ARG A 90 -0.54 -11.67 -1.58
C ARG A 90 -1.12 -12.96 -1.00
N ILE A 91 -0.29 -13.95 -0.67
CA ILE A 91 -0.69 -15.15 0.09
C ILE A 91 -1.21 -14.73 1.47
N HIS A 92 -0.46 -13.92 2.21
CA HIS A 92 -0.88 -13.49 3.55
C HIS A 92 -2.17 -12.65 3.53
N ALA A 93 -2.29 -11.75 2.56
CA ALA A 93 -3.52 -10.97 2.35
C ALA A 93 -4.72 -11.89 2.05
N MET A 94 -4.53 -12.91 1.21
CA MET A 94 -5.57 -13.88 0.87
C MET A 94 -5.93 -14.79 2.05
N GLU A 95 -4.97 -15.21 2.86
CA GLU A 95 -5.22 -15.97 4.10
C GLU A 95 -6.05 -15.14 5.09
N THR A 96 -5.78 -13.83 5.17
CA THR A 96 -6.52 -12.90 6.01
C THR A 96 -7.96 -12.75 5.52
N THR A 97 -8.18 -12.57 4.21
CA THR A 97 -9.54 -12.46 3.65
C THR A 97 -10.32 -13.77 3.76
N ILE A 98 -9.66 -14.93 3.65
CA ILE A 98 -10.27 -16.24 3.93
C ILE A 98 -10.67 -16.34 5.40
N ALA A 99 -9.83 -15.90 6.35
CA ALA A 99 -10.16 -15.88 7.77
C ALA A 99 -11.37 -14.97 8.07
N GLU A 100 -11.45 -13.81 7.43
CA GLU A 100 -12.60 -12.92 7.52
C GLU A 100 -13.87 -13.53 6.91
N ALA A 101 -13.77 -14.16 5.74
CA ALA A 101 -14.88 -14.86 5.10
C ALA A 101 -15.37 -16.05 5.93
N MET A 102 -14.46 -16.77 6.60
CA MET A 102 -14.78 -17.83 7.55
C MET A 102 -15.52 -17.25 8.78
N ALA A 103 -15.07 -16.11 9.31
CA ALA A 103 -15.75 -15.42 10.41
C ALA A 103 -17.17 -14.95 10.00
N ALA A 104 -17.32 -14.51 8.76
CA ALA A 104 -18.60 -14.12 8.16
C ALA A 104 -19.49 -15.30 7.73
N ARG A 105 -19.02 -16.55 7.87
CA ARG A 105 -19.70 -17.79 7.44
C ARG A 105 -20.03 -17.83 5.94
N ASP A 106 -19.26 -17.12 5.12
CA ASP A 106 -19.42 -17.10 3.67
C ASP A 106 -18.58 -18.20 3.03
N PHE A 107 -19.07 -19.45 3.14
CA PHE A 107 -18.34 -20.64 2.69
C PHE A 107 -18.20 -20.72 1.16
N GLY A 108 -19.10 -20.07 0.40
CA GLY A 108 -18.98 -19.96 -1.05
C GLY A 108 -17.73 -19.17 -1.42
N LYS A 109 -17.58 -17.98 -0.83
CA LYS A 109 -16.36 -17.17 -1.03
C LYS A 109 -15.10 -17.85 -0.49
N CYS A 110 -15.18 -18.59 0.62
CA CYS A 110 -14.02 -19.34 1.11
C CYS A 110 -13.52 -20.36 0.09
N GLY A 111 -14.43 -21.09 -0.58
CA GLY A 111 -14.07 -22.06 -1.62
C GLY A 111 -13.36 -21.40 -2.80
N ASP A 112 -13.91 -20.30 -3.31
CA ASP A 112 -13.33 -19.57 -4.43
C ASP A 112 -11.96 -18.96 -4.08
N LEU A 113 -11.87 -18.33 -2.90
CA LEU A 113 -10.61 -17.77 -2.39
C LEU A 113 -9.55 -18.86 -2.19
N GLN A 114 -9.94 -20.05 -1.74
CA GLN A 114 -9.01 -21.15 -1.50
C GLN A 114 -8.42 -21.72 -2.80
N VAL A 115 -9.21 -21.80 -3.88
CA VAL A 115 -8.70 -22.15 -5.22
C VAL A 115 -7.66 -21.13 -5.69
N SER A 116 -7.90 -19.84 -5.44
CA SER A 116 -6.95 -18.78 -5.81
C SER A 116 -5.67 -18.79 -4.94
N LEU A 117 -5.80 -19.09 -3.65
CA LEU A 117 -4.67 -19.29 -2.73
C LEU A 117 -3.80 -20.47 -3.17
N ASP A 118 -4.40 -21.60 -3.54
CA ASP A 118 -3.67 -22.78 -4.02
C ASP A 118 -2.84 -22.48 -5.28
N ALA A 119 -3.34 -21.62 -6.17
CA ALA A 119 -2.62 -21.16 -7.35
C ALA A 119 -1.40 -20.29 -6.97
N LEU A 120 -1.57 -19.34 -6.05
CA LEU A 120 -0.49 -18.48 -5.55
C LEU A 120 0.60 -19.29 -4.83
N VAL A 121 0.21 -20.20 -3.95
CA VAL A 121 1.13 -21.10 -3.23
C VAL A 121 1.87 -22.01 -4.20
N SER A 122 1.21 -22.49 -5.27
CA SER A 122 1.84 -23.31 -6.30
C SER A 122 2.86 -22.52 -7.13
N ALA A 123 2.58 -21.25 -7.44
CA ALA A 123 3.52 -20.36 -8.11
C ALA A 123 4.75 -20.10 -7.22
N ARG A 124 4.53 -19.82 -5.93
CA ARG A 124 5.60 -19.61 -4.96
C ARG A 124 6.48 -20.85 -4.76
N LYS A 125 5.88 -22.04 -4.67
CA LYS A 125 6.63 -23.31 -4.56
C LYS A 125 7.57 -23.57 -5.75
N LYS A 126 7.28 -23.00 -6.92
CA LYS A 126 8.17 -23.08 -8.10
C LYS A 126 9.34 -22.09 -8.04
N LYS A 127 9.21 -21.03 -7.24
CA LYS A 127 10.20 -19.96 -7.05
C LYS A 127 10.97 -20.08 -5.73
N GLN A 128 10.89 -21.22 -5.05
CA GLN A 128 11.67 -21.46 -3.83
C GLN A 128 13.15 -21.18 -4.07
N ILE A 129 13.73 -20.33 -3.25
CA ILE A 129 15.14 -19.95 -3.34
C ILE A 129 15.98 -21.15 -2.87
N PRO A 130 17.16 -21.42 -3.45
CA PRO A 130 18.04 -22.51 -3.02
C PRO A 130 18.33 -22.54 -1.51
N GLU A 131 18.38 -21.37 -0.86
CA GLU A 131 18.56 -21.24 0.59
C GLU A 131 17.36 -21.75 1.40
N GLU A 132 16.13 -21.52 0.92
CA GLU A 132 14.92 -22.03 1.56
C GLU A 132 14.80 -23.55 1.40
N LEU A 133 15.20 -24.09 0.25
CA LEU A 133 15.28 -25.53 0.00
C LEU A 133 16.29 -26.19 0.95
N ASP A 134 17.43 -25.55 1.18
CA ASP A 134 18.45 -26.05 2.11
C ASP A 134 17.94 -26.05 3.56
N ALA A 135 17.26 -24.98 4.00
CA ALA A 135 16.64 -24.93 5.32
C ALA A 135 15.54 -25.99 5.50
N GLU A 136 14.76 -26.30 4.44
CA GLU A 136 13.74 -27.35 4.47
C GLU A 136 14.37 -28.75 4.52
N ILE A 137 15.44 -28.98 3.75
CA ILE A 137 16.24 -30.22 3.79
C ILE A 137 16.82 -30.43 5.19
N GLU A 138 17.36 -29.40 5.83
CA GLU A 138 17.87 -29.47 7.21
C GLU A 138 16.76 -29.86 8.20
N LYS A 139 15.60 -29.21 8.15
CA LYS A 139 14.45 -29.58 9.01
C LYS A 139 13.98 -31.01 8.79
N LEU A 140 13.96 -31.50 7.56
CA LEU A 140 13.60 -32.89 7.27
C LEU A 140 14.67 -33.87 7.75
N ASN A 141 15.96 -33.52 7.65
CA ASN A 141 17.06 -34.31 8.22
C ASN A 141 16.96 -34.41 9.75
N GLU A 142 16.62 -33.31 10.45
CA GLU A 142 16.37 -33.34 11.89
C GLU A 142 15.17 -34.22 12.26
N LYS A 143 14.07 -34.10 11.52
CA LYS A 143 12.89 -34.97 11.69
C LYS A 143 13.24 -36.44 11.44
N LEU A 144 14.04 -36.72 10.42
CA LEU A 144 14.52 -38.07 10.12
C LEU A 144 15.38 -38.63 11.25
N HIS A 145 16.32 -37.85 11.77
CA HIS A 145 17.13 -38.24 12.93
C HIS A 145 16.27 -38.51 14.18
N ASN A 146 15.25 -37.70 14.40
CA ASN A 146 14.30 -37.89 15.50
C ASN A 146 13.44 -39.15 15.33
N LEU A 147 13.01 -39.48 14.11
CA LEU A 147 12.25 -40.70 13.83
C LEU A 147 13.13 -41.96 13.86
N MET A 148 14.39 -41.86 13.47
CA MET A 148 15.40 -42.90 13.66
C MET A 148 15.58 -43.23 15.14
N LYS A 149 15.70 -42.21 16.01
CA LYS A 149 15.72 -42.41 17.48
C LYS A 149 14.46 -43.11 18.00
N LYS A 150 13.30 -42.80 17.41
CA LYS A 150 12.00 -43.42 17.74
C LYS A 150 11.77 -44.77 17.05
N LYS A 151 12.72 -45.27 16.24
CA LYS A 151 12.63 -46.52 15.46
C LYS A 151 11.41 -46.59 14.54
N GLN A 152 10.90 -45.46 14.06
CA GLN A 152 9.76 -45.39 13.13
C GLN A 152 10.25 -45.44 11.68
N PHE A 153 10.82 -46.59 11.28
CA PHE A 153 11.52 -46.74 10.01
C PHE A 153 10.65 -46.56 8.77
N ASP A 154 9.36 -46.92 8.84
CA ASP A 154 8.41 -46.72 7.74
C ASP A 154 8.27 -45.25 7.37
N LYS A 155 8.27 -44.37 8.38
CA LYS A 155 8.21 -42.92 8.18
C LYS A 155 9.54 -42.33 7.73
N CYS A 156 10.67 -42.91 8.14
CA CYS A 156 11.99 -42.52 7.67
C CYS A 156 12.15 -42.78 6.16
N ALA A 157 11.59 -43.89 5.65
CA ALA A 157 11.63 -44.20 4.22
C ALA A 157 10.85 -43.17 3.38
N GLN A 158 9.72 -42.69 3.89
CA GLN A 158 8.96 -41.62 3.24
C GLN A 158 9.72 -40.29 3.27
N LEU A 159 10.28 -39.92 4.42
CA LEU A 159 11.08 -38.69 4.57
C LEU A 159 12.33 -38.67 3.68
N HIS A 160 13.00 -39.81 3.49
CA HIS A 160 14.14 -39.89 2.56
C HIS A 160 13.73 -39.60 1.11
N LYS A 161 12.58 -40.12 0.67
CA LYS A 161 12.05 -39.81 -0.67
C LYS A 161 11.76 -38.32 -0.81
N ASP A 162 11.17 -37.71 0.21
CA ASP A 162 10.84 -36.29 0.20
C ASP A 162 12.10 -35.41 0.15
N ILE A 163 13.15 -35.77 0.91
CA ILE A 163 14.47 -35.11 0.86
C ILE A 163 15.12 -35.23 -0.52
N ASP A 164 15.07 -36.41 -1.15
CA ASP A 164 15.64 -36.63 -2.48
C ASP A 164 14.92 -35.81 -3.56
N VAL A 165 13.60 -35.63 -3.44
CA VAL A 165 12.83 -34.75 -4.34
C VAL A 165 13.26 -33.30 -4.19
N LEU A 166 13.46 -32.80 -2.97
CA LEU A 166 13.92 -31.43 -2.73
C LEU A 166 15.36 -31.22 -3.23
N LYS A 167 16.25 -32.19 -3.01
CA LYS A 167 17.62 -32.14 -3.56
C LYS A 167 17.65 -32.09 -5.08
N ARG A 168 16.72 -32.76 -5.76
CA ARG A 168 16.58 -32.69 -7.23
C ARG A 168 16.03 -31.35 -7.72
N LYS A 169 15.21 -30.66 -6.92
CA LYS A 169 14.72 -29.30 -7.24
C LYS A 169 15.77 -28.21 -7.04
N ARG A 170 16.77 -28.49 -6.19
CA ARG A 170 17.92 -27.61 -5.95
C ARG A 170 18.96 -27.64 -7.08
N ALA A 171 19.13 -28.78 -7.74
CA ALA A 171 20.15 -29.02 -8.78
C ALA A 171 19.76 -28.40 -10.12
#